data_AF-A0A924MIT7-F1
#
_entry.id   AF-A0A924MIT7-F1
#
_cell.length_a   1.000
_cell.length_b   1.000
_cell.length_c   1.000
_cell.angle_alpha   90.00
_cell.angle_beta   90.00
_cell.angle_gamma   90.00
#
_symmetry.space_group_name_H-M   'P 1'
#
loop_
_entity.id
_entity.type
_entity.pdbx_description
1 polymer ?
#
loop_
_entity_poly.entity_id
_entity_poly.type
_entity_poly.pdbx_seq_one_letter_code
_entity_poly.pdbx_strand_id
1 'polypeptide(L)'
;HADGLRVGMDVVYNHTSASGQTDKSVLDRIVPGYYQRLDAKGAVEHSTCCENTATEHRMMAKLMSDSVLLWATQYRIDSFRFDLMAHQPRAEMQALSARVDQATGRHVNLIGEGWNFGEVANGARFVQASQLSLGGSGIGTFSDRGRDAVRGGSAADSGESMMARQGYVNGLVYAPNAKAPSRPASDLLKAADMVRVGLAGSIRSYSMPDYTGKMVTLEAIDYGGQPAGYVGDPSEVVNYVENHDNQTLFDANVYKLPIDTSSADRARVQMLAAAINAFSQGIAYFHAGIDTLRSKSLDRNSYDSGDWFNRIDWSGTGNYFGTGLPPKADNGRDYPLMRPLLSNPAIRPMPADLAFARDEFRDLLRIRASSTLFRLRSADEIKARLSFPNVGPDQNPVVQAGLLDGRGLDGANFRELLYLVNVDTKPQALLLPEQKAKVWVLHPVHSEKSAADPRPRDGASYDAATGRFLVPPRTALVYVVN
;
A
#
# COMPACT_ATOMS: atom_id res chain seq x y z
N HIS A 1 -0.07 -11.25 -21.06
CA HIS A 1 -0.83 -12.53 -20.99
C HIS A 1 0.01 -13.78 -21.18
N ALA A 2 0.88 -13.90 -22.20
CA ALA A 2 1.67 -15.12 -22.44
C ALA A 2 2.53 -15.54 -21.23
N ASP A 3 3.06 -14.58 -20.48
CA ASP A 3 3.83 -14.81 -19.24
C ASP A 3 2.95 -15.08 -18.00
N GLY A 4 1.65 -15.35 -18.17
CA GLY A 4 0.71 -15.58 -17.07
C GLY A 4 0.27 -14.32 -16.32
N LEU A 5 0.66 -13.12 -16.78
CA LEU A 5 0.29 -11.84 -16.20
C LEU A 5 -0.92 -11.22 -16.90
N ARG A 6 -1.90 -10.78 -16.09
CA ARG A 6 -2.98 -9.87 -16.48
C ARG A 6 -2.46 -8.45 -16.64
N VAL A 7 -3.11 -7.65 -17.48
CA VAL A 7 -2.72 -6.27 -17.79
C VAL A 7 -3.79 -5.31 -17.29
N GLY A 8 -3.41 -4.44 -16.35
CA GLY A 8 -4.21 -3.31 -15.91
C GLY A 8 -3.83 -2.04 -16.67
N MET A 9 -4.79 -1.14 -16.87
CA MET A 9 -4.55 0.15 -17.50
C MET A 9 -4.92 1.29 -16.56
N ASP A 10 -4.00 2.24 -16.38
CA ASP A 10 -4.28 3.51 -15.74
C ASP A 10 -5.07 4.41 -16.69
N VAL A 11 -6.20 4.95 -16.24
CA VAL A 11 -7.10 5.78 -17.04
C VAL A 11 -7.39 7.09 -16.35
N VAL A 12 -7.28 8.17 -17.12
CA VAL A 12 -7.35 9.56 -16.64
C VAL A 12 -8.56 10.24 -17.26
N TYR A 13 -9.75 9.93 -16.73
CA TYR A 13 -11.01 10.55 -17.15
C TYR A 13 -11.43 11.70 -16.24
N ASN A 14 -10.61 12.12 -15.27
CA ASN A 14 -10.97 13.19 -14.33
C ASN A 14 -10.64 14.59 -14.89
N HIS A 15 -9.72 14.68 -15.86
CA HIS A 15 -9.38 15.92 -16.55
C HIS A 15 -8.97 15.68 -18.00
N THR A 16 -8.86 16.78 -18.76
CA THR A 16 -8.16 16.82 -20.04
C THR A 16 -6.93 17.71 -19.94
N SER A 17 -5.97 17.55 -20.86
CA SER A 17 -4.75 18.36 -20.87
C SER A 17 -4.96 19.84 -21.20
N ALA A 18 -6.07 20.20 -21.87
CA ALA A 18 -6.39 21.57 -22.27
C ALA A 18 -7.87 21.75 -22.62
N SER A 19 -8.38 22.97 -22.40
CA SER A 19 -9.76 23.40 -22.69
C SER A 19 -9.75 24.61 -23.64
N GLY A 20 -10.94 25.14 -23.94
CA GLY A 20 -11.15 26.27 -24.81
C GLY A 20 -10.79 25.98 -26.26
N GLN A 21 -10.31 27.01 -26.97
CA GLN A 21 -9.97 26.93 -28.40
C GLN A 21 -8.47 26.70 -28.67
N THR A 22 -7.74 26.18 -27.69
CA THR A 22 -6.30 25.91 -27.82
C THR A 22 -6.03 24.66 -28.66
N ASP A 23 -4.84 24.57 -29.28
CA ASP A 23 -4.51 23.45 -30.19
C ASP A 23 -4.51 22.08 -29.52
N LYS A 24 -4.29 22.03 -28.19
CA LYS A 24 -4.30 20.79 -27.40
C LYS A 24 -5.68 20.42 -26.87
N SER A 25 -6.69 21.28 -27.03
CA SER A 25 -8.05 20.96 -26.64
C SER A 25 -8.77 20.22 -27.76
N VAL A 26 -9.62 19.25 -27.40
CA VAL A 26 -10.44 18.50 -28.37
C VAL A 26 -11.91 18.59 -27.99
N LEU A 27 -12.27 18.07 -26.83
CA LEU A 27 -13.66 17.99 -26.38
C LEU A 27 -14.30 19.38 -26.25
N ASP A 28 -13.60 20.30 -25.59
CA ASP A 28 -14.10 21.66 -25.34
C ASP A 28 -14.04 22.55 -26.59
N ARG A 29 -13.28 22.17 -27.63
CA ARG A 29 -13.36 22.83 -28.94
C ARG A 29 -14.65 22.49 -29.68
N ILE A 30 -15.06 21.23 -29.60
CA ILE A 30 -16.21 20.70 -30.35
C ILE A 30 -17.52 21.11 -29.67
N VAL A 31 -17.61 20.98 -28.35
CA VAL A 31 -18.78 21.39 -27.56
C VAL A 31 -18.32 22.22 -26.35
N PRO A 32 -18.08 23.52 -26.55
CA PRO A 32 -17.55 24.40 -25.51
C PRO A 32 -18.40 24.42 -24.23
N GLY A 33 -17.74 24.28 -23.09
CA GLY A 33 -18.35 24.34 -21.76
C GLY A 33 -19.15 23.11 -21.35
N TYR A 34 -19.20 22.05 -22.18
CA TYR A 34 -19.95 20.84 -21.87
C TYR A 34 -19.10 19.76 -21.22
N TYR A 35 -17.94 19.40 -21.78
CA TYR A 35 -17.17 18.26 -21.24
C TYR A 35 -16.40 18.61 -19.98
N GLN A 36 -16.20 19.91 -19.73
CA GLN A 36 -15.45 20.43 -18.58
C GLN A 36 -16.39 20.79 -17.44
N ARG A 37 -15.92 20.60 -16.21
CA ARG A 37 -16.62 21.11 -15.03
C ARG A 37 -16.30 22.58 -14.85
N LEU A 38 -17.35 23.37 -14.65
CA LEU A 38 -17.25 24.82 -14.53
C LEU A 38 -17.64 25.29 -13.11
N ASP A 39 -16.96 26.35 -12.66
CA ASP A 39 -17.34 27.08 -11.46
C ASP A 39 -18.61 27.92 -11.71
N ALA A 40 -19.09 28.62 -10.67
CA ALA A 40 -20.29 29.45 -10.77
C ALA A 40 -20.16 30.66 -11.72
N LYS A 41 -18.94 30.99 -12.17
CA LYS A 41 -18.63 32.07 -13.10
C LYS A 41 -18.41 31.55 -14.52
N GLY A 42 -18.49 30.24 -14.74
CA GLY A 42 -18.25 29.61 -16.04
C GLY A 42 -16.77 29.36 -16.35
N ALA A 43 -15.86 29.51 -15.37
CA ALA A 43 -14.45 29.15 -15.53
C ALA A 43 -14.26 27.64 -15.30
N VAL A 44 -13.32 27.02 -16.01
CA VAL A 44 -13.00 25.60 -15.82
C VAL A 44 -12.36 25.37 -14.45
N GLU A 45 -12.83 24.35 -13.74
CA GLU A 45 -12.28 23.91 -12.46
C GLU A 45 -10.94 23.19 -12.67
N HIS A 46 -9.97 23.40 -11.76
CA HIS A 46 -8.59 22.87 -11.92
C HIS A 46 -8.09 22.06 -10.73
N SER A 47 -8.99 21.55 -9.88
CA SER A 47 -8.60 20.85 -8.65
C SER A 47 -7.78 19.58 -8.91
N THR A 48 -7.91 18.96 -10.09
CA THR A 48 -7.22 17.71 -10.47
C THR A 48 -5.79 17.90 -10.98
N CYS A 49 -5.31 19.16 -11.09
CA CYS A 49 -4.09 19.67 -11.75
C CYS A 49 -4.30 20.30 -13.14
N CYS A 50 -5.33 19.88 -13.87
CA CYS A 50 -5.60 20.28 -15.25
C CYS A 50 -7.09 20.61 -15.42
N GLU A 51 -7.59 20.61 -16.66
CA GLU A 51 -8.96 21.01 -17.00
C GLU A 51 -9.96 19.91 -16.59
N ASN A 52 -10.58 20.05 -15.41
CA ASN A 52 -11.48 19.04 -14.85
C ASN A 52 -12.61 18.71 -15.83
N THR A 53 -12.88 17.43 -16.02
CA THR A 53 -14.03 16.97 -16.82
C THR A 53 -15.27 16.76 -15.95
N ALA A 54 -16.45 16.82 -16.57
CA ALA A 54 -17.75 16.70 -15.91
C ALA A 54 -18.47 15.40 -16.30
N THR A 55 -18.12 14.26 -15.69
CA THR A 55 -18.81 12.98 -15.93
C THR A 55 -20.20 12.89 -15.30
N GLU A 56 -20.63 13.88 -14.52
CA GLU A 56 -22.04 14.10 -14.22
C GLU A 56 -22.85 14.51 -15.48
N HIS A 57 -22.18 14.96 -16.54
CA HIS A 57 -22.81 15.19 -17.84
C HIS A 57 -22.87 13.89 -18.64
N ARG A 58 -24.08 13.57 -19.11
CA ARG A 58 -24.42 12.31 -19.80
C ARG A 58 -23.44 11.90 -20.91
N MET A 59 -23.02 12.84 -21.76
CA MET A 59 -22.16 12.49 -22.90
C MET A 59 -20.68 12.33 -22.49
N MET A 60 -20.23 12.95 -21.41
CA MET A 60 -18.89 12.69 -20.86
C MET A 60 -18.85 11.34 -20.14
N ALA A 61 -19.89 11.00 -19.36
CA ALA A 61 -20.05 9.66 -18.77
C ALA A 61 -20.07 8.56 -19.85
N LYS A 62 -20.83 8.79 -20.92
CA LYS A 62 -20.87 7.89 -22.08
C LYS A 62 -19.50 7.75 -22.73
N LEU A 63 -18.76 8.84 -22.93
CA LEU A 63 -17.42 8.81 -23.51
C LEU A 63 -16.45 7.97 -22.66
N MET A 64 -16.42 8.20 -21.35
CA MET A 64 -15.65 7.38 -20.42
C MET A 64 -16.02 5.90 -20.55
N SER A 65 -17.32 5.61 -20.53
CA SER A 65 -17.82 4.23 -20.55
C SER A 65 -17.57 3.51 -21.87
N ASP A 66 -17.76 4.18 -23.01
CA ASP A 66 -17.48 3.64 -24.34
C ASP A 66 -15.98 3.40 -24.54
N SER A 67 -15.12 4.31 -24.05
CA SER A 67 -13.67 4.17 -24.12
C SER A 67 -13.17 2.97 -23.32
N VAL A 68 -13.59 2.83 -22.05
CA VAL A 68 -13.23 1.69 -21.22
C VAL A 68 -13.71 0.37 -21.83
N LEU A 69 -14.94 0.33 -22.36
CA LEU A 69 -15.46 -0.85 -23.04
C LEU A 69 -14.63 -1.24 -24.27
N LEU A 70 -14.19 -0.26 -25.06
CA LEU A 70 -13.33 -0.49 -26.22
C LEU A 70 -11.99 -1.12 -25.79
N TRP A 71 -11.35 -0.60 -24.75
CA TRP A 71 -10.11 -1.19 -24.21
C TRP A 71 -10.32 -2.60 -23.63
N ALA A 72 -11.43 -2.82 -22.94
CA ALA A 72 -11.75 -4.13 -22.36
C ALA A 72 -12.04 -5.19 -23.44
N THR A 73 -12.72 -4.83 -24.53
CA THR A 73 -13.17 -5.77 -25.56
C THR A 73 -12.18 -5.94 -26.72
N GLN A 74 -11.67 -4.83 -27.26
CA GLN A 74 -10.80 -4.85 -28.43
C GLN A 74 -9.34 -5.13 -28.05
N TYR A 75 -8.89 -4.58 -26.92
CA TYR A 75 -7.51 -4.74 -26.44
C TYR A 75 -7.37 -5.73 -25.28
N ARG A 76 -8.48 -6.28 -24.78
CA ARG A 76 -8.51 -7.30 -23.73
C ARG A 76 -7.81 -6.89 -22.43
N ILE A 77 -7.90 -5.61 -22.06
CA ILE A 77 -7.43 -5.10 -20.77
C ILE A 77 -8.21 -5.79 -19.63
N ASP A 78 -7.49 -6.27 -18.61
CA ASP A 78 -8.06 -7.11 -17.55
C ASP A 78 -8.67 -6.33 -16.38
N SER A 79 -8.17 -5.12 -16.14
CA SER A 79 -8.57 -4.23 -15.05
C SER A 79 -8.25 -2.77 -15.37
N PHE A 80 -8.90 -1.84 -14.68
CA PHE A 80 -8.67 -0.41 -14.85
C PHE A 80 -8.36 0.25 -13.51
N ARG A 81 -7.31 1.09 -13.46
CA ARG A 81 -7.03 1.99 -12.35
C ARG A 81 -7.48 3.39 -12.74
N PHE A 82 -8.44 3.96 -12.02
CA PHE A 82 -8.95 5.29 -12.28
C PHE A 82 -8.17 6.32 -11.47
N ASP A 83 -7.45 7.17 -12.18
CA ASP A 83 -6.82 8.37 -11.64
C ASP A 83 -7.89 9.30 -11.07
N LEU A 84 -7.65 9.81 -9.86
CA LEU A 84 -8.57 10.66 -9.10
C LEU A 84 -10.05 10.24 -9.24
N MET A 85 -10.33 8.95 -9.03
CA MET A 85 -11.63 8.32 -9.23
C MET A 85 -12.78 9.03 -8.52
N ALA A 86 -12.52 9.68 -7.38
CA ALA A 86 -13.53 10.44 -6.63
C ALA A 86 -14.09 11.68 -7.37
N HIS A 87 -13.47 12.11 -8.47
CA HIS A 87 -14.00 13.14 -9.38
C HIS A 87 -15.02 12.58 -10.38
N GLN A 88 -15.36 11.29 -10.26
CA GLN A 88 -16.42 10.61 -11.00
C GLN A 88 -17.63 10.35 -10.09
N PRO A 89 -18.88 10.41 -10.60
CA PRO A 89 -20.05 9.97 -9.86
C PRO A 89 -20.02 8.46 -9.56
N ARG A 90 -20.37 8.08 -8.32
CA ARG A 90 -20.50 6.67 -7.89
C ARG A 90 -21.37 5.87 -8.86
N ALA A 91 -22.52 6.43 -9.22
CA ALA A 91 -23.50 5.74 -10.06
C ALA A 91 -22.93 5.40 -11.45
N GLU A 92 -22.17 6.31 -12.06
CA GLU A 92 -21.55 6.08 -13.37
C GLU A 92 -20.45 5.02 -13.31
N MET A 93 -19.68 4.98 -12.21
CA MET A 93 -18.67 3.95 -11.99
C MET A 93 -19.28 2.56 -11.80
N GLN A 94 -20.40 2.45 -11.06
CA GLN A 94 -21.13 1.19 -10.90
C GLN A 94 -21.76 0.72 -12.22
N ALA A 95 -22.37 1.63 -12.96
CA ALA A 95 -22.92 1.32 -14.28
C ALA A 95 -21.84 0.87 -15.26
N LEU A 96 -20.66 1.51 -15.22
CA LEU A 96 -19.50 1.13 -16.00
C LEU A 96 -19.03 -0.29 -15.67
N SER A 97 -18.86 -0.60 -14.38
CA SER A 97 -18.46 -1.93 -13.91
C SER A 97 -19.38 -3.02 -14.47
N ALA A 98 -20.69 -2.87 -14.28
CA ALA A 98 -21.69 -3.82 -14.79
C ALA A 98 -21.65 -3.96 -16.32
N ARG A 99 -21.51 -2.84 -17.03
CA ARG A 99 -21.46 -2.83 -18.50
C ARG A 99 -20.25 -3.59 -19.05
N VAL A 100 -19.08 -3.38 -18.45
CA VAL A 100 -17.84 -4.01 -18.90
C VAL A 100 -17.85 -5.51 -18.57
N ASP A 101 -18.37 -5.89 -17.41
CA ASP A 101 -18.54 -7.30 -17.03
C ASP A 101 -19.46 -8.03 -18.01
N GLN A 102 -20.63 -7.43 -18.30
CA GLN A 102 -21.60 -7.98 -19.25
C GLN A 102 -20.99 -8.16 -20.64
N ALA A 103 -20.27 -7.16 -21.15
CA ALA A 103 -19.75 -7.18 -22.51
C ALA A 103 -18.54 -8.10 -22.69
N THR A 104 -17.75 -8.31 -21.64
CA THR A 104 -16.58 -9.18 -21.68
C THR A 104 -16.87 -10.62 -21.25
N GLY A 105 -18.02 -10.86 -20.59
CA GLY A 105 -18.39 -12.18 -20.06
C GLY A 105 -17.54 -12.61 -18.86
N ARG A 106 -16.85 -11.68 -18.20
CA ARG A 106 -15.99 -11.92 -17.04
C ARG A 106 -15.99 -10.69 -16.14
N HIS A 107 -15.61 -10.89 -14.88
CA HIS A 107 -15.37 -9.75 -13.99
C HIS A 107 -14.11 -8.97 -14.40
N VAL A 108 -14.24 -7.66 -14.56
CA VAL A 108 -13.17 -6.69 -14.80
C VAL A 108 -13.02 -5.82 -13.57
N ASN A 109 -11.90 -5.98 -12.86
CA ASN A 109 -11.65 -5.21 -11.65
C ASN A 109 -11.51 -3.72 -11.97
N LEU A 110 -12.30 -2.88 -11.32
CA LEU A 110 -12.09 -1.44 -11.30
C LEU A 110 -11.49 -1.06 -9.95
N ILE A 111 -10.35 -0.39 -9.97
CA ILE A 111 -9.72 0.19 -8.78
C ILE A 111 -9.44 1.67 -9.03
N GLY A 112 -9.19 2.47 -7.99
CA GLY A 112 -8.83 3.86 -8.22
C GLY A 112 -8.57 4.69 -6.97
N GLU A 113 -8.33 5.96 -7.21
CA GLU A 113 -8.04 6.95 -6.16
C GLU A 113 -9.30 7.59 -5.62
N GLY A 114 -9.82 7.03 -4.52
CA GLY A 114 -11.05 7.50 -3.88
C GLY A 114 -10.87 8.74 -2.99
N TRP A 115 -9.97 9.67 -3.33
CA TRP A 115 -9.61 10.81 -2.49
C TRP A 115 -10.70 11.90 -2.44
N ASN A 116 -11.14 12.30 -1.24
CA ASN A 116 -12.20 13.29 -1.07
C ASN A 116 -11.64 14.73 -1.03
N PHE A 117 -11.60 15.44 -2.17
CA PHE A 117 -11.14 16.83 -2.26
C PHE A 117 -11.71 17.56 -3.49
N GLY A 118 -11.39 18.85 -3.62
CA GLY A 118 -11.80 19.69 -4.75
C GLY A 118 -13.26 20.16 -4.68
N GLU A 119 -13.77 20.63 -5.81
CA GLU A 119 -15.13 21.15 -6.00
C GLU A 119 -16.23 20.09 -5.84
N VAL A 120 -15.85 18.81 -5.91
CA VAL A 120 -16.76 17.65 -5.78
C VAL A 120 -16.81 17.11 -4.35
N ALA A 121 -15.94 17.59 -3.45
CA ALA A 121 -15.77 17.06 -2.11
C ALA A 121 -17.07 17.00 -1.31
N ASN A 122 -17.18 15.98 -0.45
CA ASN A 122 -18.35 15.76 0.43
C ASN A 122 -19.68 15.70 -0.34
N GLY A 123 -19.63 15.26 -1.60
CA GLY A 123 -20.81 15.13 -2.44
C GLY A 123 -21.40 16.45 -2.94
N ALA A 124 -20.61 17.54 -2.98
CA ALA A 124 -21.10 18.88 -3.32
C ALA A 124 -21.73 18.99 -4.72
N ARG A 125 -21.32 18.13 -5.68
CA ARG A 125 -21.87 18.09 -7.05
C ARG A 125 -22.67 16.82 -7.32
N PHE A 126 -22.21 15.69 -6.79
CA PHE A 126 -22.80 14.36 -6.94
C PHE A 126 -22.21 13.44 -5.86
N VAL A 127 -22.83 12.29 -5.61
CA VAL A 127 -22.21 11.25 -4.76
C VAL A 127 -20.94 10.77 -5.46
N GLN A 128 -19.77 11.11 -4.90
CA GLN A 128 -18.47 10.76 -5.45
C GLN A 128 -18.24 9.25 -5.48
N ALA A 129 -17.35 8.76 -6.33
CA ALA A 129 -16.72 7.46 -6.20
C ALA A 129 -15.50 7.53 -5.26
N SER A 130 -15.71 7.93 -4.00
CA SER A 130 -14.68 8.10 -2.97
C SER A 130 -14.66 6.92 -1.99
N GLN A 131 -13.61 6.81 -1.17
CA GLN A 131 -13.42 5.69 -0.23
C GLN A 131 -14.66 5.44 0.65
N LEU A 132 -15.21 6.49 1.28
CA LEU A 132 -16.34 6.37 2.20
C LEU A 132 -17.69 6.21 1.49
N SER A 133 -17.75 6.48 0.20
CA SER A 133 -18.97 6.38 -0.60
C SER A 133 -18.97 5.19 -1.55
N LEU A 134 -17.96 4.33 -1.60
CA LEU A 134 -17.90 3.18 -2.51
C LEU A 134 -18.22 1.83 -1.86
N GLY A 135 -18.34 1.76 -0.54
CA GLY A 135 -18.65 0.50 0.15
C GLY A 135 -19.88 -0.21 -0.45
N GLY A 136 -19.74 -1.51 -0.69
CA GLY A 136 -20.73 -2.39 -1.32
C GLY A 136 -20.84 -2.27 -2.85
N SER A 137 -19.90 -1.60 -3.52
CA SER A 137 -19.88 -1.47 -4.99
C SER A 137 -19.03 -2.53 -5.69
N GLY A 138 -18.11 -3.19 -4.97
CA GLY A 138 -17.09 -4.06 -5.57
C GLY A 138 -15.99 -3.30 -6.33
N ILE A 139 -15.95 -1.97 -6.23
CA ILE A 139 -14.91 -1.12 -6.85
C ILE A 139 -13.86 -0.81 -5.79
N GLY A 140 -12.59 -1.07 -6.11
CA GLY A 140 -11.47 -0.90 -5.18
C GLY A 140 -10.98 0.53 -5.05
N THR A 141 -10.58 0.92 -3.84
CA THR A 141 -9.82 2.16 -3.62
C THR A 141 -8.50 1.92 -2.93
N PHE A 142 -7.49 2.70 -3.30
CA PHE A 142 -6.21 2.72 -2.57
C PHE A 142 -6.42 3.12 -1.11
N SER A 143 -5.82 2.35 -0.20
CA SER A 143 -5.82 2.62 1.26
C SER A 143 -4.57 3.36 1.67
N ASP A 144 -4.73 4.63 2.01
CA ASP A 144 -3.74 5.53 2.61
C ASP A 144 -3.48 5.24 4.11
N ARG A 145 -4.43 4.60 4.81
CA ARG A 145 -4.34 4.25 6.24
C ARG A 145 -3.11 3.40 6.55
N GLY A 146 -3.06 2.21 5.95
CA GLY A 146 -1.95 1.26 6.14
C GLY A 146 -0.64 1.80 5.57
N ARG A 147 -0.70 2.47 4.42
CA ARG A 147 0.44 3.15 3.78
C ARG A 147 1.14 4.10 4.76
N ASP A 148 0.40 5.02 5.35
CA ASP A 148 0.95 6.06 6.22
C ASP A 148 1.44 5.50 7.55
N ALA A 149 0.74 4.51 8.11
CA ALA A 149 1.19 3.84 9.32
C ALA A 149 2.52 3.10 9.12
N VAL A 150 2.67 2.38 7.99
CA VAL A 150 3.91 1.67 7.66
C VAL A 150 5.04 2.65 7.35
N ARG A 151 4.83 3.61 6.43
CA ARG A 151 5.86 4.53 5.95
C ARG A 151 6.20 5.62 6.96
N GLY A 152 5.23 6.11 7.72
CA GLY A 152 5.34 7.26 8.61
C GLY A 152 5.11 8.59 7.89
N GLY A 153 4.32 9.46 8.53
CA GLY A 153 4.03 10.78 7.99
C GLY A 153 2.92 10.77 6.93
N SER A 154 2.99 11.68 5.97
CA SER A 154 2.02 11.77 4.87
C SER A 154 2.65 12.29 3.57
N ALA A 155 1.91 12.21 2.47
CA ALA A 155 2.31 12.78 1.17
C ALA A 155 2.58 14.30 1.20
N ALA A 156 2.02 15.01 2.19
CA ALA A 156 2.18 16.45 2.35
C ALA A 156 3.48 16.85 3.09
N ASP A 157 4.22 15.90 3.65
CA ASP A 157 5.43 16.19 4.41
C ASP A 157 6.50 16.89 3.54
N SER A 158 7.25 17.80 4.17
CA SER A 158 8.38 18.53 3.59
C SER A 158 9.36 18.97 4.67
N GLY A 159 10.57 19.34 4.29
CA GLY A 159 11.64 19.71 5.22
C GLY A 159 11.88 18.64 6.29
N GLU A 160 12.14 19.09 7.52
CA GLU A 160 12.45 18.20 8.64
C GLU A 160 11.29 17.25 9.02
N SER A 161 10.04 17.59 8.67
CA SER A 161 8.90 16.70 8.95
C SER A 161 9.03 15.32 8.28
N MET A 162 9.69 15.26 7.11
CA MET A 162 9.96 13.99 6.42
C MET A 162 10.82 13.05 7.27
N MET A 163 11.77 13.59 8.05
CA MET A 163 12.63 12.82 8.95
C MET A 163 11.96 12.59 10.32
N ALA A 164 11.30 13.60 10.86
CA ALA A 164 10.73 13.57 12.20
C ALA A 164 9.53 12.61 12.35
N ARG A 165 8.83 12.30 11.25
CA ARG A 165 7.63 11.45 11.23
C ARG A 165 7.98 10.02 10.80
N GLN A 166 8.66 9.29 11.68
CA GLN A 166 8.87 7.84 11.49
C GLN A 166 7.54 7.07 11.56
N GLY A 167 7.49 5.96 10.84
CA GLY A 167 6.39 5.00 10.81
C GLY A 167 6.79 3.66 11.40
N TYR A 168 5.90 2.69 11.25
CA TYR A 168 5.98 1.40 11.91
C TYR A 168 7.26 0.62 11.57
N VAL A 169 7.71 0.62 10.31
CA VAL A 169 8.88 -0.19 9.90
C VAL A 169 10.22 0.52 10.04
N ASN A 170 10.22 1.84 10.28
CA ASN A 170 11.43 2.66 10.19
C ASN A 170 11.79 3.39 11.49
N GLY A 171 11.36 2.86 12.64
CA GLY A 171 11.93 3.22 13.93
C GLY A 171 11.04 4.07 14.84
N LEU A 172 9.74 4.20 14.56
CA LEU A 172 8.81 4.94 15.42
C LEU A 172 8.92 4.45 16.88
N VAL A 173 9.41 5.31 17.78
CA VAL A 173 9.70 5.02 19.20
C VAL A 173 10.87 4.05 19.44
N TYR A 174 10.92 2.90 18.78
CA TYR A 174 11.89 1.83 19.08
C TYR A 174 13.30 2.05 18.52
N ALA A 175 13.45 2.92 17.51
CA ALA A 175 14.74 3.30 16.93
C ALA A 175 14.67 4.75 16.39
N PRO A 176 14.54 5.76 17.28
CA PRO A 176 14.35 7.14 16.87
C PRO A 176 15.58 7.66 16.11
N ASN A 177 15.35 8.34 14.98
CA ASN A 177 16.42 9.03 14.28
C ASN A 177 16.73 10.40 14.95
N ALA A 178 17.78 11.08 14.50
CA ALA A 178 18.26 12.34 15.09
C ALA A 178 17.25 13.51 15.02
N LYS A 179 16.23 13.43 14.16
CA LYS A 179 15.17 14.45 14.00
C LYS A 179 13.83 14.00 14.59
N ALA A 180 13.73 12.77 15.07
CA ALA A 180 12.53 12.26 15.70
C ALA A 180 12.29 12.99 17.04
N PRO A 181 11.11 13.56 17.28
CA PRO A 181 10.79 14.13 18.58
C PRO A 181 10.68 13.01 19.62
N SER A 182 10.73 13.38 20.90
CA SER A 182 10.32 12.46 21.97
C SER A 182 8.85 12.09 21.77
N ARG A 183 8.55 10.80 21.80
CA ARG A 183 7.24 10.22 21.50
C ARG A 183 6.84 9.29 22.64
N PRO A 184 5.57 9.29 23.08
CA PRO A 184 5.10 8.30 24.04
C PRO A 184 5.09 6.90 23.40
N ALA A 185 5.28 5.85 24.21
CA ALA A 185 5.19 4.47 23.73
C ALA A 185 3.84 4.14 23.06
N SER A 186 2.78 4.85 23.45
CA SER A 186 1.45 4.72 22.85
C SER A 186 1.38 5.12 21.38
N ASP A 187 2.30 5.93 20.86
CA ASP A 187 2.34 6.24 19.42
C ASP A 187 2.69 4.99 18.59
N LEU A 188 3.60 4.15 19.08
CA LEU A 188 3.93 2.89 18.41
C LEU A 188 2.80 1.85 18.55
N LEU A 189 2.12 1.81 19.70
CA LEU A 189 0.94 0.97 19.89
C LEU A 189 -0.19 1.33 18.91
N LYS A 190 -0.50 2.62 18.75
CA LYS A 190 -1.48 3.11 17.78
C LYS A 190 -1.08 2.81 16.34
N ALA A 191 0.20 2.98 16.01
CA ALA A 191 0.70 2.61 14.69
C ALA A 191 0.55 1.11 14.42
N ALA A 192 0.78 0.26 15.44
CA ALA A 192 0.57 -1.17 15.33
C ALA A 192 -0.90 -1.51 15.03
N ASP A 193 -1.87 -0.85 15.67
CA ASP A 193 -3.29 -1.01 15.35
C ASP A 193 -3.64 -0.57 13.93
N MET A 194 -3.09 0.55 13.47
CA MET A 194 -3.34 1.03 12.11
C MET A 194 -2.71 0.10 11.04
N VAL A 195 -1.59 -0.55 11.35
CA VAL A 195 -1.05 -1.63 10.51
C VAL A 195 -2.00 -2.84 10.49
N ARG A 196 -2.59 -3.21 11.63
CA ARG A 196 -3.60 -4.28 11.70
C ARG A 196 -4.88 -3.94 10.92
N VAL A 197 -5.30 -2.67 10.88
CA VAL A 197 -6.40 -2.22 10.01
C VAL A 197 -6.11 -2.60 8.55
N GLY A 198 -4.90 -2.33 8.05
CA GLY A 198 -4.49 -2.71 6.70
C GLY A 198 -4.41 -4.24 6.52
N LEU A 199 -3.84 -4.96 7.49
CA LEU A 199 -3.74 -6.42 7.46
C LEU A 199 -5.11 -7.11 7.39
N ALA A 200 -6.12 -6.56 8.06
CA ALA A 200 -7.51 -7.03 8.02
C ALA A 200 -8.29 -6.56 6.78
N GLY A 201 -7.63 -5.91 5.81
CA GLY A 201 -8.26 -5.45 4.58
C GLY A 201 -9.22 -4.27 4.79
N SER A 202 -8.99 -3.41 5.80
CA SER A 202 -9.81 -2.23 6.08
C SER A 202 -11.33 -2.51 6.20
N ILE A 203 -11.72 -3.75 6.53
CA ILE A 203 -13.10 -4.19 6.64
C ILE A 203 -13.77 -3.47 7.81
N ARG A 204 -14.73 -2.58 7.52
CA ARG A 204 -15.32 -1.68 8.51
C ARG A 204 -15.84 -2.40 9.76
N SER A 205 -16.46 -3.57 9.56
CA SER A 205 -17.11 -4.36 10.60
C SER A 205 -16.20 -5.38 11.30
N TYR A 206 -14.93 -5.49 10.89
CA TYR A 206 -13.98 -6.36 11.59
C TYR A 206 -13.67 -5.75 12.96
N SER A 207 -13.60 -6.58 14.00
CA SER A 207 -13.38 -6.12 15.37
C SER A 207 -12.10 -6.69 15.96
N MET A 208 -11.33 -5.85 16.65
CA MET A 208 -10.12 -6.27 17.38
C MET A 208 -9.90 -5.37 18.61
N PRO A 209 -9.21 -5.86 19.66
CA PRO A 209 -8.86 -5.00 20.79
C PRO A 209 -7.91 -3.93 20.29
N ASP A 210 -8.21 -2.67 20.56
CA ASP A 210 -7.28 -1.57 20.29
C ASP A 210 -6.13 -1.56 21.32
N TYR A 211 -5.23 -0.60 21.19
CA TYR A 211 -4.09 -0.41 22.08
C TYR A 211 -4.48 -0.10 23.53
N THR A 212 -5.74 0.27 23.80
CA THR A 212 -6.26 0.45 25.16
C THR A 212 -6.89 -0.83 25.71
N GLY A 213 -7.02 -1.86 24.89
CA GLY A 213 -7.68 -3.13 25.21
C GLY A 213 -9.19 -3.11 24.99
N LYS A 214 -9.73 -2.00 24.46
CA LYS A 214 -11.16 -1.88 24.16
C LYS A 214 -11.47 -2.62 22.87
N MET A 215 -12.54 -3.42 22.88
CA MET A 215 -13.07 -3.99 21.65
C MET A 215 -13.66 -2.89 20.76
N VAL A 216 -13.10 -2.73 19.56
CA VAL A 216 -13.58 -1.74 18.57
C VAL A 216 -13.70 -2.39 17.19
N THR A 217 -14.64 -1.90 16.39
CA THR A 217 -14.66 -2.15 14.95
C THR A 217 -13.60 -1.29 14.26
N LEU A 218 -13.10 -1.69 13.09
CA LEU A 218 -12.09 -0.91 12.37
C LEU A 218 -12.61 0.47 11.95
N GLU A 219 -13.91 0.64 11.71
CA GLU A 219 -14.51 1.96 11.43
C GLU A 219 -14.49 2.91 12.63
N ALA A 220 -14.40 2.39 13.86
CA ALA A 220 -14.31 3.19 15.07
C ALA A 220 -12.88 3.69 15.37
N ILE A 221 -11.88 3.20 14.64
CA ILE A 221 -10.49 3.66 14.76
C ILE A 221 -10.34 4.93 13.90
N ASP A 222 -9.85 6.00 14.51
CA ASP A 222 -9.64 7.28 13.83
C ASP A 222 -8.39 7.26 12.94
N TYR A 223 -8.55 7.78 11.73
CA TYR A 223 -7.48 8.15 10.82
C TYR A 223 -7.74 9.59 10.35
N GLY A 224 -7.19 10.56 11.09
CA GLY A 224 -7.25 11.98 10.69
C GLY A 224 -8.67 12.51 10.61
N GLY A 225 -9.56 12.10 11.51
CA GLY A 225 -10.98 12.46 11.50
C GLY A 225 -11.86 11.57 10.61
N GLN A 226 -11.30 10.52 10.00
CA GLN A 226 -12.03 9.57 9.17
C GLN A 226 -11.98 8.16 9.78
N PRO A 227 -12.96 7.28 9.48
CA PRO A 227 -12.87 5.88 9.86
C PRO A 227 -11.70 5.18 9.15
N ALA A 228 -10.93 4.39 9.89
CA ALA A 228 -9.79 3.64 9.37
C ALA A 228 -10.25 2.42 8.55
N GLY A 229 -11.23 1.67 9.04
CA GLY A 229 -11.97 0.67 8.27
C GLY A 229 -13.14 1.31 7.52
N TYR A 230 -13.22 1.11 6.21
CA TYR A 230 -14.22 1.77 5.37
C TYR A 230 -14.86 0.88 4.31
N VAL A 231 -14.30 -0.31 4.04
CA VAL A 231 -14.81 -1.22 3.01
C VAL A 231 -15.75 -2.28 3.56
N GLY A 232 -16.64 -2.78 2.70
CA GLY A 232 -17.53 -3.91 3.01
C GLY A 232 -16.97 -5.25 2.55
N ASP A 233 -16.04 -5.26 1.59
CA ASP A 233 -15.46 -6.46 1.00
C ASP A 233 -13.96 -6.27 0.72
N PRO A 234 -13.11 -7.31 0.85
CA PRO A 234 -11.67 -7.19 0.56
C PRO A 234 -11.34 -6.80 -0.88
N SER A 235 -12.23 -7.03 -1.86
CA SER A 235 -12.04 -6.54 -3.23
C SER A 235 -12.08 -5.01 -3.35
N GLU A 236 -12.63 -4.32 -2.35
CA GLU A 236 -12.82 -2.86 -2.37
C GLU A 236 -11.61 -2.10 -1.82
N VAL A 237 -10.55 -2.80 -1.38
CA VAL A 237 -9.35 -2.16 -0.84
C VAL A 237 -8.10 -2.57 -1.61
N VAL A 238 -7.28 -1.58 -1.95
CA VAL A 238 -5.93 -1.75 -2.50
C VAL A 238 -4.91 -1.30 -1.46
N ASN A 239 -4.22 -2.25 -0.86
CA ASN A 239 -3.14 -2.01 0.09
C ASN A 239 -1.81 -1.79 -0.64
N TYR A 240 -1.05 -0.81 -0.17
CA TYR A 240 0.24 -0.45 -0.74
C TYR A 240 1.09 0.32 0.27
N VAL A 241 2.40 0.32 0.03
CA VAL A 241 3.39 1.06 0.82
C VAL A 241 4.29 1.93 -0.07
N GLU A 242 4.08 1.85 -1.38
CA GLU A 242 4.81 2.59 -2.41
C GLU A 242 3.95 2.66 -3.67
N ASN A 243 3.99 3.79 -4.36
CA ASN A 243 3.38 3.99 -5.67
C ASN A 243 4.28 4.90 -6.52
N HIS A 244 3.86 5.23 -7.74
CA HIS A 244 4.61 6.09 -8.64
C HIS A 244 4.68 7.55 -8.18
N ASP A 245 3.63 8.04 -7.51
CA ASP A 245 3.57 9.35 -6.87
C ASP A 245 4.29 9.33 -5.50
N ASN A 246 4.74 10.49 -5.04
CA ASN A 246 5.55 10.65 -3.83
C ASN A 246 6.93 9.94 -3.94
N GLN A 247 7.69 9.95 -2.84
CA GLN A 247 8.97 9.24 -2.77
C GLN A 247 8.77 7.72 -2.83
N THR A 248 9.71 7.01 -3.46
CA THR A 248 9.84 5.56 -3.32
C THR A 248 9.95 5.17 -1.83
N LEU A 249 9.68 3.91 -1.47
CA LEU A 249 9.87 3.44 -0.09
C LEU A 249 11.33 3.51 0.33
N PHE A 250 12.26 3.21 -0.59
CA PHE A 250 13.70 3.36 -0.34
C PHE A 250 14.02 4.80 0.05
N ASP A 251 13.61 5.78 -0.77
CA ASP A 251 13.87 7.19 -0.53
C ASP A 251 13.18 7.71 0.73
N ALA A 252 11.95 7.26 1.02
CA ALA A 252 11.27 7.57 2.28
C ALA A 252 12.06 7.03 3.49
N ASN A 253 12.62 5.83 3.39
CA ASN A 253 13.46 5.24 4.42
C ASN A 253 14.84 5.92 4.55
N VAL A 254 15.36 6.56 3.50
CA VAL A 254 16.55 7.42 3.60
C VAL A 254 16.31 8.58 4.56
N TYR A 255 15.14 9.20 4.52
CA TYR A 255 14.79 10.27 5.46
C TYR A 255 14.53 9.77 6.89
N LYS A 256 13.93 8.58 7.03
CA LYS A 256 13.30 8.16 8.30
C LYS A 256 14.15 7.22 9.15
N LEU A 257 15.00 6.39 8.54
CA LEU A 257 15.85 5.49 9.33
C LEU A 257 17.00 6.27 10.00
N PRO A 258 17.47 5.83 11.18
CA PRO A 258 18.73 6.31 11.75
C PRO A 258 19.85 6.27 10.72
N ILE A 259 20.67 7.33 10.69
CA ILE A 259 21.65 7.55 9.61
C ILE A 259 22.71 6.43 9.52
N ASP A 260 23.01 5.79 10.65
CA ASP A 260 23.92 4.68 10.84
C ASP A 260 23.31 3.30 10.52
N THR A 261 22.03 3.24 10.12
CA THR A 261 21.42 1.99 9.64
C THR A 261 22.16 1.50 8.38
N SER A 262 22.71 0.29 8.43
CA SER A 262 23.45 -0.33 7.33
C SER A 262 22.57 -0.53 6.08
N SER A 263 23.19 -0.60 4.90
CA SER A 263 22.47 -0.83 3.63
C SER A 263 21.66 -2.13 3.64
N ALA A 264 22.23 -3.20 4.21
CA ALA A 264 21.58 -4.50 4.34
C ALA A 264 20.36 -4.43 5.28
N ASP A 265 20.43 -3.62 6.34
CA ASP A 265 19.31 -3.41 7.25
C ASP A 265 18.22 -2.50 6.66
N ARG A 266 18.59 -1.57 5.77
CA ARG A 266 17.64 -0.77 4.97
C ARG A 266 16.87 -1.68 4.01
N ALA A 267 17.55 -2.61 3.34
CA ALA A 267 16.92 -3.60 2.47
C ALA A 267 15.93 -4.50 3.23
N ARG A 268 16.28 -4.92 4.45
CA ARG A 268 15.37 -5.67 5.33
C ARG A 268 14.13 -4.87 5.70
N VAL A 269 14.28 -3.60 6.10
CA VAL A 269 13.14 -2.73 6.42
C VAL A 269 12.20 -2.56 5.22
N GLN A 270 12.75 -2.42 4.02
CA GLN A 270 11.97 -2.40 2.79
C GLN A 270 11.15 -3.69 2.62
N MET A 271 11.77 -4.86 2.84
CA MET A 271 11.08 -6.15 2.74
C MET A 271 10.09 -6.40 3.88
N LEU A 272 10.25 -5.81 5.07
CA LEU A 272 9.22 -5.85 6.11
C LEU A 272 7.95 -5.11 5.70
N ALA A 273 8.08 -3.95 5.05
CA ALA A 273 6.93 -3.24 4.51
C ALA A 273 6.26 -4.02 3.38
N ALA A 274 7.06 -4.64 2.50
CA ALA A 274 6.55 -5.53 1.47
C ALA A 274 5.82 -6.75 2.06
N ALA A 275 6.33 -7.33 3.15
CA ALA A 275 5.72 -8.45 3.85
C ALA A 275 4.38 -8.07 4.49
N ILE A 276 4.30 -6.93 5.18
CA ILE A 276 3.03 -6.41 5.73
C ILE A 276 1.98 -6.28 4.61
N ASN A 277 2.38 -5.73 3.46
CA ASN A 277 1.48 -5.62 2.31
C ASN A 277 1.11 -7.00 1.73
N ALA A 278 2.07 -7.89 1.55
CA ALA A 278 1.88 -9.24 1.02
C ALA A 278 1.05 -10.15 1.94
N PHE A 279 1.02 -9.90 3.25
CA PHE A 279 0.20 -10.64 4.21
C PHE A 279 -1.18 -10.01 4.44
N SER A 280 -1.41 -8.80 3.94
CA SER A 280 -2.71 -8.13 4.07
C SER A 280 -3.83 -8.84 3.30
N GLN A 281 -5.04 -8.84 3.87
CA GLN A 281 -6.25 -9.16 3.14
C GLN A 281 -6.57 -8.04 2.15
N GLY A 282 -7.32 -8.37 1.09
CA GLY A 282 -7.60 -7.47 -0.03
C GLY A 282 -6.55 -7.49 -1.13
N ILE A 283 -6.51 -6.44 -1.96
CA ILE A 283 -5.63 -6.36 -3.12
C ILE A 283 -4.27 -5.82 -2.68
N ALA A 284 -3.20 -6.60 -2.83
CA ALA A 284 -1.83 -6.14 -2.57
C ALA A 284 -1.25 -5.50 -3.83
N TYR A 285 -0.87 -4.23 -3.75
CA TYR A 285 -0.28 -3.46 -4.84
C TYR A 285 1.18 -3.11 -4.56
N PHE A 286 2.03 -3.28 -5.57
CA PHE A 286 3.46 -3.04 -5.47
C PHE A 286 3.92 -2.14 -6.62
N HIS A 287 4.67 -1.10 -6.29
CA HIS A 287 5.31 -0.25 -7.30
C HIS A 287 6.49 -0.97 -7.95
N ALA A 288 6.65 -0.79 -9.27
CA ALA A 288 7.77 -1.37 -10.01
C ALA A 288 9.12 -0.89 -9.44
N GLY A 289 9.95 -1.85 -9.05
CA GLY A 289 11.27 -1.62 -8.45
C GLY A 289 11.30 -1.65 -6.92
N ILE A 290 10.19 -1.95 -6.23
CA ILE A 290 10.21 -2.17 -4.77
C ILE A 290 11.16 -3.32 -4.39
N ASP A 291 11.27 -4.33 -5.26
CA ASP A 291 12.11 -5.51 -5.17
C ASP A 291 13.55 -5.27 -5.66
N THR A 292 13.85 -4.06 -6.17
CA THR A 292 15.20 -3.62 -6.56
C THR A 292 15.65 -2.41 -5.75
N LEU A 293 15.04 -2.16 -4.58
CA LEU A 293 15.32 -1.01 -3.72
C LEU A 293 15.29 0.34 -4.48
N ARG A 294 14.41 0.47 -5.49
CA ARG A 294 14.40 1.60 -6.44
C ARG A 294 14.46 2.94 -5.72
N SER A 295 15.37 3.80 -6.18
CA SER A 295 15.45 5.20 -5.77
C SER A 295 15.17 6.10 -6.96
N LYS A 296 14.56 7.25 -6.68
CA LYS A 296 14.45 8.40 -7.60
C LYS A 296 15.37 9.54 -7.17
N SER A 297 16.44 9.21 -6.44
CA SER A 297 17.36 10.17 -5.83
C SER A 297 16.62 11.23 -4.98
N LEU A 298 15.67 10.76 -4.18
CA LEU A 298 14.79 11.55 -3.28
C LEU A 298 13.73 12.42 -3.96
N ASP A 299 13.48 12.26 -5.26
CA ASP A 299 12.40 12.98 -5.94
C ASP A 299 11.01 12.59 -5.38
N ARG A 300 10.21 13.60 -5.04
CA ARG A 300 8.83 13.42 -4.57
C ARG A 300 7.79 13.38 -5.68
N ASN A 301 8.10 13.89 -6.88
CA ASN A 301 7.13 14.01 -7.96
C ASN A 301 7.82 13.89 -9.33
N SER A 302 8.09 12.66 -9.74
CA SER A 302 9.00 12.38 -10.85
C SER A 302 8.34 12.29 -12.23
N TYR A 303 7.13 12.83 -12.40
CA TYR A 303 6.32 12.67 -13.61
C TYR A 303 7.04 13.17 -14.89
N ASP A 304 7.84 14.23 -14.77
CA ASP A 304 8.63 14.84 -15.86
C ASP A 304 10.13 14.93 -15.50
N SER A 305 10.61 14.03 -14.64
CA SER A 305 12.03 13.98 -14.24
C SER A 305 12.90 13.13 -15.19
N GLY A 306 12.34 12.71 -16.33
CA GLY A 306 13.00 11.93 -17.38
C GLY A 306 13.52 10.56 -16.92
N ASP A 307 14.25 9.90 -17.83
CA ASP A 307 14.80 8.56 -17.58
C ASP A 307 15.81 8.53 -16.44
N TRP A 308 16.55 9.63 -16.25
CA TRP A 308 17.64 9.71 -15.26
C TRP A 308 17.16 9.44 -13.84
N PHE A 309 16.10 10.12 -13.39
CA PHE A 309 15.55 9.96 -12.04
C PHE A 309 14.53 8.83 -11.94
N ASN A 310 13.95 8.36 -13.05
CA ASN A 310 12.95 7.29 -13.02
C ASN A 310 13.52 5.89 -13.26
N ARG A 311 14.82 5.76 -13.47
CA ARG A 311 15.48 4.52 -13.87
C ARG A 311 15.18 3.35 -12.93
N ILE A 312 14.98 2.18 -13.53
CA ILE A 312 15.03 0.88 -12.86
C ILE A 312 16.18 0.11 -13.48
N ASP A 313 17.10 -0.38 -12.65
CA ASP A 313 18.29 -1.08 -13.11
C ASP A 313 18.19 -2.58 -12.87
N TRP A 314 17.84 -3.26 -13.94
CA TRP A 314 17.70 -4.71 -13.97
C TRP A 314 19.03 -5.46 -13.94
N SER A 315 20.18 -4.77 -14.04
CA SER A 315 21.51 -5.40 -13.90
C SER A 315 21.84 -5.80 -12.46
N GLY A 316 21.14 -5.21 -11.48
CA GLY A 316 21.37 -5.47 -10.05
C GLY A 316 22.67 -4.88 -9.50
N THR A 317 23.25 -3.88 -10.17
CA THR A 317 24.52 -3.25 -9.75
C THR A 317 24.31 -2.05 -8.82
N GLY A 318 23.15 -1.39 -8.88
CA GLY A 318 22.78 -0.26 -8.03
C GLY A 318 21.29 0.07 -8.15
N ASN A 319 20.82 1.04 -7.36
CA ASN A 319 19.42 1.51 -7.38
C ASN A 319 19.25 2.97 -7.81
N TYR A 320 20.32 3.61 -8.31
CA TYR A 320 20.35 5.01 -8.75
C TYR A 320 20.14 6.06 -7.65
N PHE A 321 20.27 5.67 -6.38
CA PHE A 321 20.34 6.62 -5.27
C PHE A 321 21.62 7.48 -5.30
N GLY A 322 21.48 8.77 -5.01
CA GLY A 322 22.64 9.67 -4.92
C GLY A 322 23.22 10.05 -6.29
N THR A 323 22.38 10.05 -7.33
CA THR A 323 22.74 10.36 -8.73
C THR A 323 22.53 11.84 -9.09
N GLY A 324 22.08 12.65 -8.13
CA GLY A 324 21.91 14.09 -8.27
C GLY A 324 20.80 14.60 -7.37
N LEU A 325 20.72 15.93 -7.22
CA LEU A 325 19.53 16.55 -6.64
C LEU A 325 18.39 16.47 -7.68
N PRO A 326 17.17 16.04 -7.27
CA PRO A 326 16.02 15.93 -8.18
C PRO A 326 15.54 17.31 -8.63
N PRO A 327 14.68 17.43 -9.66
CA PRO A 327 14.29 18.72 -10.24
C PRO A 327 13.78 19.77 -9.23
N LYS A 328 14.20 21.02 -9.44
CA LYS A 328 14.04 22.11 -8.45
C LYS A 328 12.59 22.48 -8.17
N ALA A 329 11.70 22.38 -9.16
CA ALA A 329 10.31 22.86 -9.06
C ALA A 329 9.60 22.31 -7.81
N ASP A 330 9.71 20.99 -7.58
CA ASP A 330 9.04 20.32 -6.46
C ASP A 330 9.97 20.04 -5.27
N ASN A 331 11.29 20.04 -5.48
CA ASN A 331 12.26 19.55 -4.50
C ASN A 331 13.21 20.63 -3.95
N GLY A 332 13.30 21.79 -4.60
CA GLY A 332 14.34 22.79 -4.35
C GLY A 332 14.41 23.32 -2.91
N ARG A 333 13.25 23.40 -2.25
CA ARG A 333 13.14 23.80 -0.83
C ARG A 333 13.83 22.82 0.13
N ASP A 334 13.94 21.55 -0.25
CA ASP A 334 14.44 20.45 0.57
C ASP A 334 15.91 20.09 0.25
N TYR A 335 16.54 20.78 -0.71
CA TYR A 335 17.94 20.52 -1.10
C TYR A 335 18.95 20.56 0.06
N PRO A 336 18.88 21.50 1.03
CA PRO A 336 19.80 21.49 2.16
C PRO A 336 19.73 20.18 2.97
N LEU A 337 18.54 19.59 3.06
CA LEU A 337 18.31 18.30 3.72
C LEU A 337 18.79 17.11 2.87
N MET A 338 18.56 17.18 1.56
CA MET A 338 18.89 16.11 0.61
C MET A 338 20.40 15.94 0.41
N ARG A 339 21.15 17.04 0.28
CA ARG A 339 22.60 17.01 -0.03
C ARG A 339 23.41 16.05 0.84
N PRO A 340 23.39 16.16 2.19
CA PRO A 340 24.19 15.26 3.04
C PRO A 340 23.75 13.79 2.91
N LEU A 341 22.45 13.53 2.70
CA LEU A 341 21.92 12.17 2.51
C LEU A 341 22.42 11.57 1.19
N LEU A 342 22.28 12.30 0.08
CA LEU A 342 22.67 11.86 -1.26
C LEU A 342 24.18 11.63 -1.40
N SER A 343 25.00 12.37 -0.64
CA SER A 343 26.45 12.21 -0.62
C SER A 343 26.94 11.07 0.28
N ASN A 344 26.08 10.45 1.10
CA ASN A 344 26.50 9.41 2.03
C ASN A 344 26.60 8.04 1.34
N PRO A 345 27.81 7.49 1.11
CA PRO A 345 27.98 6.22 0.43
C PRO A 345 27.43 5.03 1.23
N ALA A 346 27.32 5.14 2.57
CA ALA A 346 26.82 4.06 3.43
C ALA A 346 25.32 3.78 3.23
N ILE A 347 24.58 4.69 2.60
CA ILE A 347 23.15 4.52 2.30
C ILE A 347 22.94 3.74 1.01
N ARG A 348 23.90 3.78 0.06
CA ARG A 348 23.77 3.12 -1.24
C ARG A 348 23.71 1.60 -1.04
N PRO A 349 22.72 0.89 -1.64
CA PRO A 349 22.66 -0.55 -1.54
C PRO A 349 23.81 -1.20 -2.28
N MET A 350 24.31 -2.30 -1.72
CA MET A 350 25.26 -3.17 -2.40
C MET A 350 24.49 -4.13 -3.34
N PRO A 351 25.16 -4.74 -4.35
CA PRO A 351 24.54 -5.76 -5.19
C PRO A 351 23.90 -6.92 -4.40
N ALA A 352 24.48 -7.29 -3.25
CA ALA A 352 23.90 -8.30 -2.36
C ALA A 352 22.57 -7.85 -1.73
N ASP A 353 22.41 -6.55 -1.42
CA ASP A 353 21.17 -6.00 -0.86
C ASP A 353 20.05 -6.00 -1.91
N LEU A 354 20.39 -5.73 -3.17
CA LEU A 354 19.48 -5.79 -4.31
C LEU A 354 19.04 -7.21 -4.62
N ALA A 355 19.98 -8.16 -4.62
CA ALA A 355 19.67 -9.58 -4.78
C ALA A 355 18.78 -10.09 -3.64
N PHE A 356 19.09 -9.72 -2.40
CA PHE A 356 18.25 -10.03 -1.24
C PHE A 356 16.83 -9.49 -1.40
N ALA A 357 16.65 -8.21 -1.74
CA ALA A 357 15.33 -7.61 -1.92
C ALA A 357 14.51 -8.32 -3.02
N ARG A 358 15.16 -8.66 -4.15
CA ARG A 358 14.51 -9.37 -5.26
C ARG A 358 14.04 -10.76 -4.83
N ASP A 359 14.92 -11.52 -4.20
CA ASP A 359 14.64 -12.92 -3.89
C ASP A 359 13.70 -13.04 -2.69
N GLU A 360 13.82 -12.16 -1.68
CA GLU A 360 12.88 -12.10 -0.56
C GLU A 360 11.48 -11.69 -1.03
N PHE A 361 11.38 -10.72 -1.95
CA PHE A 361 10.09 -10.36 -2.54
C PHE A 361 9.43 -11.54 -3.25
N ARG A 362 10.21 -12.35 -3.98
CA ARG A 362 9.71 -13.58 -4.61
C ARG A 362 9.25 -14.60 -3.58
N ASP A 363 9.99 -14.79 -2.49
CA ASP A 363 9.59 -15.68 -1.40
C ASP A 363 8.30 -15.21 -0.73
N LEU A 364 8.13 -13.91 -0.48
CA LEU A 364 6.88 -13.33 0.02
C LEU A 364 5.69 -13.59 -0.93
N LEU A 365 5.89 -13.45 -2.24
CA LEU A 365 4.85 -13.77 -3.23
C LEU A 365 4.55 -15.27 -3.28
N ARG A 366 5.55 -16.15 -3.16
CA ARG A 366 5.35 -17.61 -3.06
C ARG A 366 4.54 -17.96 -1.82
N ILE A 367 4.81 -17.33 -0.68
CA ILE A 367 4.04 -17.50 0.56
C ILE A 367 2.59 -17.01 0.38
N ARG A 368 2.37 -15.82 -0.18
CA ARG A 368 1.00 -15.32 -0.43
C ARG A 368 0.22 -16.23 -1.39
N ALA A 369 0.90 -16.79 -2.39
CA ALA A 369 0.31 -17.67 -3.37
C ALA A 369 0.03 -19.08 -2.83
N SER A 370 0.79 -19.55 -1.83
CA SER A 370 0.71 -20.91 -1.31
C SER A 370 -0.59 -21.22 -0.56
N SER A 371 -1.39 -20.21 -0.20
CA SER A 371 -2.63 -20.40 0.56
C SER A 371 -3.70 -19.38 0.17
N THR A 372 -4.95 -19.80 0.15
CA THR A 372 -6.10 -18.88 0.06
C THR A 372 -6.32 -18.07 1.34
N LEU A 373 -5.69 -18.44 2.46
CA LEU A 373 -5.80 -17.71 3.73
C LEU A 373 -5.27 -16.28 3.70
N PHE A 374 -4.31 -15.97 2.82
CA PHE A 374 -3.85 -14.59 2.62
C PHE A 374 -4.77 -13.77 1.70
N ARG A 375 -5.79 -14.40 1.10
CA ARG A 375 -6.63 -13.85 0.03
C ARG A 375 -8.09 -14.29 0.21
N LEU A 376 -8.60 -14.13 1.43
CA LEU A 376 -10.00 -14.41 1.77
C LEU A 376 -10.93 -13.54 0.93
N ARG A 377 -12.08 -14.09 0.55
CA ARG A 377 -12.92 -13.57 -0.53
C ARG A 377 -14.10 -12.74 -0.05
N SER A 378 -14.32 -12.66 1.25
CA SER A 378 -15.39 -11.85 1.83
C SER A 378 -15.02 -11.33 3.22
N ALA A 379 -15.71 -10.27 3.65
CA ALA A 379 -15.61 -9.78 5.02
C ALA A 379 -15.96 -10.86 6.07
N ASP A 380 -16.90 -11.75 5.77
CA ASP A 380 -17.31 -12.82 6.69
C ASP A 380 -16.22 -13.87 6.85
N GLU A 381 -15.55 -14.26 5.76
CA GLU A 381 -14.38 -15.14 5.85
C GLU A 381 -13.26 -14.49 6.66
N ILE A 382 -12.98 -13.20 6.44
CA ILE A 382 -11.95 -12.47 7.21
C ILE A 382 -12.30 -12.47 8.70
N LYS A 383 -13.52 -12.09 9.08
CA LYS A 383 -13.96 -12.08 10.48
C LYS A 383 -13.94 -13.47 11.12
N ALA A 384 -14.24 -14.52 10.35
CA ALA A 384 -14.30 -15.88 10.86
C ALA A 384 -12.92 -16.53 11.01
N ARG A 385 -11.95 -16.12 10.19
CA ARG A 385 -10.68 -16.86 10.04
C ARG A 385 -9.45 -16.06 10.45
N LEU A 386 -9.47 -14.73 10.37
CA LEU A 386 -8.37 -13.89 10.81
C LEU A 386 -8.60 -13.44 12.25
N SER A 387 -7.54 -13.56 13.05
CA SER A 387 -7.47 -12.96 14.38
C SER A 387 -6.06 -12.38 14.60
N PHE A 388 -5.97 -11.35 15.44
CA PHE A 388 -4.68 -10.77 15.83
C PHE A 388 -4.35 -11.15 17.26
N PRO A 389 -3.45 -12.12 17.49
CA PRO A 389 -2.77 -12.21 18.78
C PRO A 389 -1.88 -10.98 18.99
N ASN A 390 -1.35 -10.81 20.20
CA ASN A 390 -0.47 -9.68 20.55
C ASN A 390 -1.14 -8.30 20.35
N VAL A 391 -2.25 -8.06 21.03
CA VAL A 391 -3.06 -6.83 20.99
C VAL A 391 -3.33 -6.30 22.40
N GLY A 392 -3.91 -5.11 22.53
CA GLY A 392 -4.17 -4.49 23.84
C GLY A 392 -3.00 -3.65 24.37
N PRO A 393 -3.09 -3.15 25.61
CA PRO A 393 -2.08 -2.25 26.19
C PRO A 393 -0.75 -2.94 26.50
N ASP A 394 -0.78 -4.25 26.76
CA ASP A 394 0.38 -5.06 27.12
C ASP A 394 1.01 -5.77 25.91
N GLN A 395 0.57 -5.47 24.68
CA GLN A 395 1.14 -6.04 23.47
C GLN A 395 2.64 -5.69 23.36
N ASN A 396 3.39 -6.53 22.65
CA ASN A 396 4.70 -6.18 22.13
C ASN A 396 4.52 -5.42 20.80
N PRO A 397 4.60 -4.08 20.75
CA PRO A 397 4.12 -3.34 19.60
C PRO A 397 5.08 -3.36 18.41
N VAL A 398 6.31 -3.87 18.58
CA VAL A 398 7.27 -4.06 17.47
C VAL A 398 7.09 -5.39 16.75
N VAL A 399 6.13 -6.23 17.15
CA VAL A 399 5.82 -7.49 16.47
C VAL A 399 4.36 -7.52 16.02
N GLN A 400 4.12 -7.54 14.71
CA GLN A 400 2.81 -7.90 14.20
C GLN A 400 2.62 -9.41 14.24
N ALA A 401 1.44 -9.85 14.63
CA ALA A 401 1.09 -11.27 14.65
C ALA A 401 -0.33 -11.44 14.12
N GLY A 402 -0.53 -12.29 13.12
CA GLY A 402 -1.85 -12.63 12.60
C GLY A 402 -2.00 -14.13 12.45
N LEU A 403 -3.10 -14.63 13.00
CA LEU A 403 -3.47 -16.05 13.00
C LEU A 403 -4.65 -16.26 12.05
N LEU A 404 -4.51 -17.24 11.17
CA LEU A 404 -5.44 -17.57 10.10
C LEU A 404 -5.90 -19.03 10.21
N ASP A 405 -7.21 -19.27 10.24
CA ASP A 405 -7.83 -20.60 10.32
C ASP A 405 -8.23 -21.14 8.93
N GLY A 406 -7.55 -22.18 8.48
CA GLY A 406 -7.77 -22.85 7.20
C GLY A 406 -8.71 -24.05 7.23
N ARG A 407 -9.24 -24.43 8.40
CA ARG A 407 -10.14 -25.58 8.50
C ARG A 407 -11.40 -25.35 7.66
N GLY A 408 -11.69 -26.31 6.79
CA GLY A 408 -12.83 -26.26 5.89
C GLY A 408 -12.80 -25.12 4.86
N LEU A 409 -11.61 -24.58 4.52
CA LEU A 409 -11.44 -23.62 3.43
C LEU A 409 -10.67 -24.25 2.26
N ASP A 410 -11.27 -24.21 1.08
CA ASP A 410 -10.64 -24.73 -0.13
C ASP A 410 -9.38 -23.95 -0.49
N GLY A 411 -8.31 -24.68 -0.81
CA GLY A 411 -7.00 -24.10 -1.15
C GLY A 411 -6.25 -23.45 0.01
N ALA A 412 -6.70 -23.63 1.26
CA ALA A 412 -5.98 -23.11 2.42
C ALA A 412 -4.62 -23.78 2.60
N ASN A 413 -4.48 -25.03 2.17
CA ASN A 413 -3.27 -25.88 2.22
C ASN A 413 -2.67 -26.13 3.61
N PHE A 414 -3.12 -25.40 4.63
CA PHE A 414 -2.70 -25.51 6.02
C PHE A 414 -3.94 -25.40 6.91
N ARG A 415 -3.99 -26.14 8.01
CA ARG A 415 -5.07 -26.04 9.01
C ARG A 415 -5.05 -24.71 9.73
N GLU A 416 -3.85 -24.23 10.04
CA GLU A 416 -3.63 -22.94 10.66
C GLU A 416 -2.35 -22.30 10.11
N LEU A 417 -2.33 -20.97 10.08
CA LEU A 417 -1.20 -20.17 9.66
C LEU A 417 -1.00 -19.02 10.64
N LEU A 418 0.23 -18.82 11.10
CA LEU A 418 0.62 -17.70 11.96
C LEU A 418 1.75 -16.93 11.26
N TYR A 419 1.50 -15.69 10.85
CA TYR A 419 2.56 -14.80 10.40
C TYR A 419 3.03 -13.90 11.54
N LEU A 420 4.33 -13.67 11.62
CA LEU A 420 4.99 -12.79 12.58
C LEU A 420 5.90 -11.81 11.83
N VAL A 421 5.81 -10.52 12.13
CA VAL A 421 6.67 -9.48 11.54
C VAL A 421 7.30 -8.67 12.66
N ASN A 422 8.58 -8.92 12.96
CA ASN A 422 9.36 -8.16 13.93
C ASN A 422 10.07 -6.99 13.24
N VAL A 423 9.68 -5.76 13.57
CA VAL A 423 10.30 -4.54 13.03
C VAL A 423 11.48 -4.03 13.85
N ASP A 424 11.72 -4.60 15.04
CA ASP A 424 12.79 -4.18 15.92
C ASP A 424 14.17 -4.62 15.39
N THR A 425 15.18 -3.86 15.79
CA THR A 425 16.61 -4.14 15.67
C THR A 425 17.08 -5.31 16.52
N LYS A 426 16.23 -5.82 17.43
CA LYS A 426 16.53 -6.91 18.36
C LYS A 426 15.62 -8.11 18.13
N PRO A 427 16.08 -9.34 18.44
CA PRO A 427 15.19 -10.48 18.46
C PRO A 427 14.10 -10.27 19.52
N GLN A 428 12.88 -10.68 19.19
CA GLN A 428 11.72 -10.55 20.05
C GLN A 428 11.18 -11.93 20.42
N ALA A 429 10.79 -12.09 21.68
CA ALA A 429 10.12 -13.29 22.15
C ALA A 429 8.65 -12.96 22.39
N LEU A 430 7.76 -13.56 21.60
CA LEU A 430 6.33 -13.39 21.71
C LEU A 430 5.72 -14.60 22.43
N LEU A 431 5.06 -14.36 23.56
CA LEU A 431 4.38 -15.42 24.31
C LEU A 431 2.91 -15.44 23.93
N LEU A 432 2.47 -16.54 23.33
CA LEU A 432 1.09 -16.78 22.92
C LEU A 432 0.58 -18.06 23.61
N PRO A 433 0.11 -17.98 24.88
CA PRO A 433 -0.25 -19.16 25.67
C PRO A 433 -1.33 -20.03 25.04
N GLU A 434 -2.24 -19.44 24.27
CA GLU A 434 -3.30 -20.11 23.52
C GLU A 434 -2.77 -20.96 22.35
N GLN A 435 -1.50 -20.80 22.00
CA GLN A 435 -0.82 -21.58 20.98
C GLN A 435 0.01 -22.73 21.57
N LYS A 436 -0.05 -23.01 22.88
CA LYS A 436 0.62 -24.16 23.50
C LYS A 436 0.17 -25.49 22.88
N ALA A 437 1.06 -26.49 22.93
CA ALA A 437 0.84 -27.86 22.47
C ALA A 437 0.48 -28.01 20.98
N LYS A 438 0.50 -26.93 20.19
CA LYS A 438 0.38 -27.00 18.73
C LYS A 438 1.69 -27.48 18.12
N VAL A 439 1.61 -27.97 16.89
CA VAL A 439 2.75 -28.48 16.12
C VAL A 439 3.14 -27.49 15.02
N TRP A 440 3.40 -26.24 15.42
CA TRP A 440 3.84 -25.20 14.50
C TRP A 440 5.20 -25.55 13.89
N VAL A 441 5.28 -25.48 12.56
CA VAL A 441 6.53 -25.59 11.80
C VAL A 441 6.69 -24.36 10.91
N LEU A 442 7.92 -24.00 10.58
CA LEU A 442 8.16 -22.92 9.62
C LEU A 442 7.51 -23.25 8.28
N HIS A 443 6.90 -22.25 7.65
CA HIS A 443 6.35 -22.38 6.31
C HIS A 443 7.43 -22.93 5.34
N PRO A 444 7.09 -23.84 4.42
CA PRO A 444 8.07 -24.52 3.57
C PRO A 444 9.06 -23.59 2.87
N VAL A 445 8.58 -22.45 2.34
CA VAL A 445 9.44 -21.43 1.70
C VAL A 445 10.58 -20.97 2.60
N HIS A 446 10.31 -20.68 3.89
CA HIS A 446 11.36 -20.26 4.83
C HIS A 446 12.34 -21.39 5.17
N SER A 447 11.90 -22.65 5.09
CA SER A 447 12.74 -23.80 5.41
C SER A 447 13.70 -24.19 4.29
N GLU A 448 13.47 -23.69 3.07
CA GLU A 448 14.33 -23.98 1.92
C GLU A 448 15.76 -23.45 2.12
N LYS A 449 16.74 -24.17 1.56
CA LYS A 449 18.13 -23.68 1.53
C LYS A 449 18.30 -22.44 0.64
N SER A 450 17.43 -22.33 -0.36
CA SER A 450 17.37 -21.21 -1.32
C SER A 450 16.58 -20.01 -0.84
N ALA A 451 15.97 -20.06 0.35
CA ALA A 451 15.25 -18.92 0.92
C ALA A 451 16.18 -17.70 1.02
N ALA A 452 15.70 -16.54 0.57
CA ALA A 452 16.51 -15.33 0.49
C ALA A 452 16.96 -14.84 1.86
N ASP A 453 16.04 -14.82 2.83
CA ASP A 453 16.36 -14.59 4.23
C ASP A 453 16.59 -15.91 4.98
N PRO A 454 17.82 -16.21 5.44
CA PRO A 454 18.08 -17.40 6.23
C PRO A 454 17.64 -17.25 7.70
N ARG A 455 17.33 -16.05 8.19
CA ARG A 455 17.04 -15.80 9.62
C ARG A 455 15.83 -16.57 10.15
N PRO A 456 14.69 -16.69 9.43
CA PRO A 456 13.61 -17.56 9.87
C PRO A 456 14.08 -18.99 10.16
N ARG A 457 14.87 -19.59 9.25
CA ARG A 457 15.38 -20.96 9.41
C ARG A 457 16.40 -21.08 10.54
N ASP A 458 17.33 -20.13 10.62
CA ASP A 458 18.52 -20.26 11.45
C ASP A 458 18.33 -19.71 12.88
N GLY A 459 17.36 -18.81 13.07
CA GLY A 459 17.18 -18.07 14.33
C GLY A 459 15.77 -18.01 14.88
N ALA A 460 14.74 -18.44 14.15
CA ALA A 460 13.39 -18.51 14.70
C ALA A 460 13.16 -19.85 15.42
N SER A 461 12.35 -19.82 16.48
CA SER A 461 11.95 -21.03 17.18
C SER A 461 10.57 -20.91 17.80
N TYR A 462 9.96 -22.05 18.06
CA TYR A 462 8.70 -22.17 18.78
C TYR A 462 8.84 -23.22 19.89
N ASP A 463 8.46 -22.84 21.10
CA ASP A 463 8.41 -23.73 22.26
C ASP A 463 6.95 -24.12 22.54
N ALA A 464 6.62 -25.39 22.25
CA ALA A 464 5.28 -25.93 22.42
C ALA A 464 4.81 -26.01 23.88
N ALA A 465 5.71 -26.07 24.86
CA ALA A 465 5.33 -26.11 26.27
C ALA A 465 4.82 -24.75 26.76
N THR A 466 5.38 -23.67 26.23
CA THR A 466 5.08 -22.31 26.67
C THR A 466 4.20 -21.53 25.70
N GLY A 467 4.18 -21.90 24.42
CA GLY A 467 3.56 -21.09 23.37
C GLY A 467 4.45 -19.90 22.97
N ARG A 468 5.76 -19.97 23.24
CA ARG A 468 6.71 -18.89 22.99
C ARG A 468 7.31 -19.00 21.59
N PHE A 469 7.24 -17.92 20.83
CA PHE A 469 7.88 -17.76 19.53
C PHE A 469 9.07 -16.80 19.64
N LEU A 470 10.25 -17.23 19.19
CA LEU A 470 11.39 -16.35 18.99
C LEU A 470 11.38 -15.87 17.53
N VAL A 471 11.38 -14.55 17.34
CA VAL A 471 11.40 -13.91 16.04
C VAL A 471 12.70 -13.11 15.93
N PRO A 472 13.58 -13.42 14.96
CA PRO A 472 14.83 -12.68 14.76
C PRO A 472 14.59 -11.18 14.50
N PRO A 473 15.59 -10.31 14.71
CA PRO A 473 15.45 -8.87 14.43
C PRO A 473 15.06 -8.65 12.97
N ARG A 474 14.26 -7.63 12.68
CA ARG A 474 13.89 -7.18 11.32
C ARG A 474 13.44 -8.32 10.39
N THR A 475 12.62 -9.24 10.87
CA THR A 475 12.27 -10.48 10.14
C THR A 475 10.75 -10.63 10.03
N ALA A 476 10.30 -10.95 8.82
CA ALA A 476 8.95 -11.45 8.57
C ALA A 476 9.03 -12.96 8.38
N LEU A 477 8.16 -13.72 9.05
CA LEU A 477 8.11 -15.16 8.90
C LEU A 477 6.71 -15.71 9.07
N VAL A 478 6.51 -16.93 8.60
CA VAL A 478 5.25 -17.67 8.71
C VAL A 478 5.49 -19.05 9.30
N TYR A 479 4.67 -19.40 10.29
CA TYR A 479 4.49 -20.75 10.80
C TYR A 479 3.17 -21.35 10.28
N VAL A 480 3.13 -22.65 10.10
CA VAL A 480 1.94 -23.39 9.65
C VAL A 480 1.70 -24.64 10.51
N VAL A 481 0.45 -25.08 10.55
CA VAL A 481 0.03 -26.42 11.00
C VAL A 481 -0.56 -27.16 9.81
N ASN A 482 -0.03 -28.35 9.51
CA ASN A 482 -0.47 -29.18 8.40
C ASN A 482 -1.77 -29.95 8.69
#